data_AF-A0A6A5HBI9-F1
#
_entry.id   AF-A0A6A5HBI9-F1
#
_cell.length_a   1.000
_cell.length_b   1.000
_cell.length_c   1.000
_cell.angle_alpha   90.00
_cell.angle_beta   90.00
_cell.angle_gamma   90.00
#
_symmetry.space_group_name_H-M   'P 1'
#
loop_
_entity.id
_entity.type
_entity.pdbx_description
1 polymer ?
#
loop_
_entity_poly.entity_id
_entity_poly.type
_entity_poly.pdbx_seq_one_letter_code
_entity_poly.pdbx_strand_id
1 'polypeptide(L)'
;MTTRPKPVFYETAKCVALYMDPNVRLQLYLRCPQFRTVHRSQTFRIRDLKVRPENFEIDGTIYKLGVITQYTNKPNPGLVTFRNSGGGLQWDVDVYGLPIVTVNETGNILDDNEKVEILQRQIKRLDEILQNKEHGSDYIQGIRRGIEADQWEIEMLQMRINRSPPPYHNYLQLVVRTGEDVKLEHVAYEKPFKLTREYIEKRIFSNGNIQVGNLQIGGDWYQNDLVDFIRRGSVQPDVEPLFQYAPQGDKVKPLLSIREGCLEVGVLKVTGNVANAVTSLQKVLSTVPLKQLRTVHQPFPNDPIIKISQFVLIVGCLPFNVLSSCPNNRTHIEGTTCISNNQFTNVVNKWMESDVSVGKYYSIGFCEVYFVEELFAKFRKLPGAQSGENKETRLTAFPECIIIPMKNDTELNVYYSEPNKEEKEYCNKEFIVKMKWQPRGYARVFE
;
A
#
# COMPACT_ATOMS: atom_id res chain seq x y z
N MET A 1 23.17 28.39 37.37
CA MET A 1 22.70 26.99 37.19
C MET A 1 23.74 26.26 36.36
N THR A 2 24.55 25.41 36.99
CA THR A 2 25.61 24.63 36.34
C THR A 2 24.99 23.48 35.54
N THR A 3 25.08 23.55 34.20
CA THR A 3 24.78 22.43 33.31
C THR A 3 25.74 21.29 33.62
N ARG A 4 25.24 20.16 34.14
CA ARG A 4 26.05 18.95 34.30
C ARG A 4 26.65 18.58 32.94
N PRO A 5 27.97 18.31 32.84
CA PRO A 5 28.58 17.90 31.58
C PRO A 5 27.90 16.61 31.10
N LYS A 6 27.46 16.59 29.84
CA LYS A 6 26.94 15.37 29.22
C LYS A 6 28.07 14.34 29.22
N PRO A 7 27.90 13.15 29.82
CA PRO A 7 28.96 12.15 29.85
C PRO A 7 29.38 11.83 28.41
N VAL A 8 30.66 11.56 28.17
CA VAL A 8 31.20 11.15 26.85
C VAL A 8 30.39 9.99 26.24
N PHE A 9 29.86 9.12 27.11
CA PHE A 9 28.94 8.04 26.75
C PHE A 9 27.65 8.48 26.03
N TYR A 10 27.18 9.72 26.21
CA TYR A 10 25.94 10.21 25.62
C TYR A 10 26.05 10.45 24.12
N GLU A 11 27.16 11.01 23.65
CA GLU A 11 27.39 11.22 22.21
C GLU A 11 27.67 9.87 21.51
N THR A 12 28.40 8.96 22.15
CA THR A 12 28.55 7.58 21.65
C THR A 12 27.20 6.86 21.59
N ALA A 13 26.36 6.97 22.62
CA ALA A 13 25.04 6.35 22.66
C ALA A 13 24.10 6.88 21.57
N LYS A 14 24.19 8.16 21.21
CA LYS A 14 23.45 8.72 20.07
C LYS A 14 23.87 8.08 18.74
N CYS A 15 25.17 7.98 18.51
CA CYS A 15 25.70 7.34 17.31
C CYS A 15 25.23 5.88 17.23
N VAL A 16 25.38 5.13 18.33
CA VAL A 16 24.90 3.74 18.42
C VAL A 16 23.38 3.67 18.17
N ALA A 17 22.57 4.53 18.79
CA ALA A 17 21.12 4.54 18.59
C ALA A 17 20.72 4.85 17.14
N LEU A 18 21.47 5.70 16.44
CA LEU A 18 21.19 6.07 15.05
C LEU A 18 21.32 4.88 14.08
N TYR A 19 22.23 3.96 14.36
CA TYR A 19 22.54 2.81 13.49
C TYR A 19 22.13 1.45 14.09
N MET A 20 21.55 1.45 15.29
CA MET A 20 21.02 0.25 15.92
C MET A 20 19.84 -0.31 15.14
N ASP A 21 19.74 -1.65 15.12
CA ASP A 21 18.54 -2.33 14.62
C ASP A 21 17.26 -1.70 15.21
N PRO A 22 16.27 -1.33 14.38
CA PRO A 22 15.11 -0.59 14.86
C PRO A 22 14.30 -1.33 15.93
N ASN A 23 14.19 -2.66 15.81
CA ASN A 23 13.42 -3.48 16.74
C ASN A 23 14.14 -3.62 18.08
N VAL A 24 15.46 -3.80 18.07
CA VAL A 24 16.29 -3.75 19.30
C VAL A 24 16.19 -2.38 19.96
N ARG A 25 16.26 -1.30 19.17
CA ARG A 25 16.14 0.08 19.68
C ARG A 25 14.78 0.33 20.35
N LEU A 26 13.70 -0.20 19.80
CA LEU A 26 12.36 -0.12 20.40
C LEU A 26 12.28 -0.90 21.71
N GLN A 27 12.84 -2.11 21.77
CA GLN A 27 12.88 -2.89 23.01
C GLN A 27 13.64 -2.15 24.13
N LEU A 28 14.78 -1.53 23.82
CA LEU A 28 15.50 -0.69 24.77
C LEU A 28 14.69 0.53 25.19
N TYR A 29 14.01 1.21 24.27
CA TYR A 29 13.14 2.35 24.59
C TYR A 29 12.03 1.99 25.58
N LEU A 30 11.41 0.82 25.40
CA LEU A 30 10.31 0.35 26.25
C LEU A 30 10.81 -0.04 27.64
N ARG A 31 11.93 -0.78 27.71
CA ARG A 31 12.44 -1.39 28.96
C ARG A 31 13.39 -0.50 29.77
N CYS A 32 14.08 0.44 29.13
CA CYS A 32 15.13 1.24 29.75
C CYS A 32 14.78 2.74 29.75
N PRO A 33 14.24 3.30 30.86
CA PRO A 33 13.86 4.72 30.92
C PRO A 33 14.99 5.70 30.58
N GLN A 34 16.24 5.37 30.95
CA GLN A 34 17.42 6.19 30.67
C GLN A 34 17.73 6.30 29.17
N PHE A 35 17.37 5.30 28.36
CA PHE A 35 17.60 5.30 26.92
C PHE A 35 16.58 6.17 26.16
N ARG A 36 15.44 6.49 26.77
CA ARG A 36 14.36 7.26 26.11
C ARG A 36 14.83 8.62 25.61
N THR A 37 15.70 9.29 26.35
CA THR A 37 16.26 10.59 25.96
C THR A 37 17.14 10.48 24.72
N VAL A 38 17.96 9.42 24.64
CA VAL A 38 18.81 9.16 23.46
C VAL A 38 17.93 8.83 22.26
N HIS A 39 16.98 7.90 22.42
CA HIS A 39 16.05 7.50 21.36
C HIS A 39 15.30 8.70 20.78
N ARG A 40 14.78 9.60 21.62
CA ARG A 40 14.03 10.79 21.17
C ARG A 40 14.89 11.85 20.49
N SER A 41 16.18 11.88 20.79
CA SER A 41 17.10 12.89 20.25
C SER A 41 17.67 12.53 18.87
N GLN A 42 17.53 11.27 18.45
CA GLN A 42 18.12 10.75 17.22
C GLN A 42 17.04 10.29 16.26
N THR A 43 17.25 10.51 14.96
CA THR A 43 16.34 10.01 13.92
C THR A 43 16.16 8.51 14.05
N PHE A 44 14.91 8.05 13.98
CA PHE A 44 14.58 6.63 13.94
C PHE A 44 14.61 6.16 12.49
N ARG A 45 15.69 5.45 12.11
CA ARG A 45 15.91 4.97 10.75
C ARG A 45 15.31 3.58 10.59
N ILE A 46 14.42 3.42 9.62
CA ILE A 46 13.81 2.14 9.25
C ILE A 46 14.15 1.90 7.78
N ARG A 47 14.60 0.69 7.43
CA ARG A 47 14.88 0.36 6.04
C ARG A 47 13.57 0.10 5.31
N ASP A 48 12.75 -0.78 5.86
CA ASP A 48 11.51 -1.27 5.28
C ASP A 48 10.38 -1.17 6.31
N LEU A 49 9.45 -0.26 6.08
CA LEU A 49 8.22 -0.13 6.87
C LEU A 49 7.04 -0.54 6.01
N LYS A 50 6.30 -1.57 6.40
CA LYS A 50 5.04 -1.95 5.74
C LYS A 50 3.88 -1.69 6.67
N VAL A 51 2.89 -0.94 6.21
CA VAL A 51 1.68 -0.60 6.94
C VAL A 51 0.51 -1.28 6.23
N ARG A 52 -0.03 -2.32 6.87
CA ARG A 52 -1.14 -3.14 6.38
C ARG A 52 -2.39 -2.86 7.21
N PRO A 53 -3.58 -3.27 6.74
CA PRO A 53 -4.81 -3.15 7.54
C PRO A 53 -4.69 -3.73 8.95
N GLU A 54 -4.07 -4.91 9.07
CA GLU A 54 -4.04 -5.69 10.32
C GLU A 54 -2.74 -5.58 11.12
N ASN A 55 -1.68 -5.03 10.54
CA ASN A 55 -0.36 -5.00 11.17
C ASN A 55 0.54 -3.94 10.55
N PHE A 56 1.65 -3.67 11.23
CA PHE A 56 2.80 -3.04 10.61
C PHE A 56 4.04 -3.92 10.77
N GLU A 57 4.98 -3.78 9.85
CA GLU A 57 6.23 -4.54 9.82
C GLU A 57 7.41 -3.57 9.73
N ILE A 58 8.37 -3.72 10.64
CA ILE A 58 9.60 -2.91 10.72
C ILE A 58 10.78 -3.84 10.46
N ASP A 59 11.46 -3.66 9.33
CA ASP A 59 12.66 -4.42 8.95
C ASP A 59 12.48 -5.94 9.10
N GLY A 60 11.34 -6.45 8.63
CA GLY A 60 10.99 -7.88 8.70
C GLY A 60 10.34 -8.36 10.01
N THR A 61 10.23 -7.50 11.02
CA THR A 61 9.52 -7.82 12.28
C THR A 61 8.07 -7.34 12.21
N ILE A 62 7.12 -8.27 12.27
CA ILE A 62 5.68 -8.01 12.20
C ILE A 62 5.14 -7.73 13.60
N TYR A 63 4.40 -6.64 13.75
CA TYR A 63 3.64 -6.28 14.95
C TYR A 63 2.15 -6.31 14.63
N LYS A 64 1.44 -7.30 15.18
CA LYS A 64 -0.01 -7.48 15.00
C LYS A 64 -0.70 -7.43 16.34
N LEU A 65 -1.65 -6.51 16.51
CA LEU A 65 -2.53 -6.47 17.67
C LEU A 65 -3.87 -7.09 17.27
N GLY A 66 -4.49 -7.91 18.12
CA GLY A 66 -5.85 -8.40 17.89
C GLY A 66 -6.57 -8.75 19.17
N VAL A 67 -7.89 -8.85 19.09
CA VAL A 67 -8.71 -9.38 20.17
C VAL A 67 -8.85 -10.89 20.00
N ILE A 68 -8.43 -11.64 21.02
CA ILE A 68 -8.57 -13.10 21.07
C ILE A 68 -9.63 -13.49 22.09
N THR A 69 -10.24 -14.66 21.89
CA THR A 69 -11.19 -15.23 22.85
C THR A 69 -10.61 -16.49 23.45
N GLN A 70 -10.64 -16.61 24.78
CA GLN A 70 -10.10 -17.78 25.49
C GLN A 70 -11.14 -18.38 26.43
N TYR A 71 -11.55 -19.62 26.14
CA TYR A 71 -12.47 -20.39 26.96
C TYR A 71 -11.80 -20.81 28.27
N THR A 72 -12.56 -20.69 29.35
CA THR A 72 -12.07 -20.96 30.72
C THR A 72 -12.49 -22.32 31.22
N ASN A 73 -13.61 -22.85 30.71
CA ASN A 73 -14.19 -24.12 31.13
C ASN A 73 -13.87 -25.29 30.19
N LYS A 74 -13.40 -25.02 28.97
CA LYS A 74 -13.07 -26.02 27.96
C LYS A 74 -11.97 -25.51 27.02
N PRO A 75 -11.30 -26.39 26.25
CA PRO A 75 -10.44 -25.96 25.15
C PRO A 75 -11.20 -25.09 24.15
N ASN A 76 -10.49 -24.16 23.51
CA ASN A 76 -11.08 -23.31 22.48
C ASN A 76 -11.66 -24.16 21.34
N PRO A 77 -12.89 -23.85 20.86
CA PRO A 77 -13.44 -24.44 19.64
C PRO A 77 -12.49 -24.27 18.44
N GLY A 78 -12.67 -25.08 17.39
CA GLY A 78 -11.81 -25.07 16.20
C GLY A 78 -11.70 -23.70 15.55
N LEU A 79 -12.85 -23.05 15.32
CA LEU A 79 -12.95 -21.68 14.81
C LEU A 79 -12.17 -20.67 15.65
N VAL A 80 -12.32 -20.73 16.98
CA VAL A 80 -11.69 -19.78 17.91
C VAL A 80 -10.17 -20.01 17.93
N THR A 81 -9.73 -21.26 17.95
CA THR A 81 -8.32 -21.63 17.84
C THR A 81 -7.72 -21.10 16.54
N PHE A 82 -8.41 -21.28 15.42
CA PHE A 82 -8.00 -20.76 14.12
C PHE A 82 -7.88 -19.23 14.13
N ARG A 83 -8.91 -18.50 14.60
CA ARG A 83 -8.89 -17.02 14.68
C ARG A 83 -7.77 -16.50 15.58
N ASN A 84 -7.59 -17.09 16.77
CA ASN A 84 -6.54 -16.69 17.70
C ASN A 84 -5.14 -16.95 17.12
N SER A 85 -4.93 -18.08 16.44
CA SER A 85 -3.66 -18.39 15.78
C SER A 85 -3.33 -17.42 14.65
N GLY A 86 -4.36 -16.87 14.00
CA GLY A 86 -4.23 -15.79 13.01
C GLY A 86 -3.90 -14.41 13.62
N GLY A 87 -3.79 -14.29 14.94
CA GLY A 87 -3.51 -13.05 15.66
C GLY A 87 -4.75 -12.29 16.15
N GLY A 88 -5.93 -12.91 16.10
CA GLY A 88 -7.17 -12.34 16.65
C GLY A 88 -7.88 -11.33 15.74
N LEU A 89 -9.05 -10.89 16.19
CA LEU A 89 -9.93 -9.95 15.50
C LEU A 89 -9.35 -8.53 15.52
N GLN A 90 -9.55 -7.78 14.43
CA GLN A 90 -8.94 -6.47 14.21
C GLN A 90 -9.89 -5.30 14.50
N TRP A 91 -10.91 -5.53 15.32
CA TRP A 91 -11.95 -4.58 15.65
C TRP A 91 -12.45 -4.79 17.07
N ASP A 92 -13.17 -3.79 17.55
CA ASP A 92 -13.80 -3.83 18.86
C ASP A 92 -14.91 -4.88 18.90
N VAL A 93 -14.88 -5.71 19.95
CA VAL A 93 -15.93 -6.68 20.26
C VAL A 93 -16.57 -6.36 21.61
N ASP A 94 -17.76 -6.88 21.84
CA ASP A 94 -18.41 -6.80 23.14
C ASP A 94 -17.99 -7.93 24.08
N VAL A 95 -18.67 -8.04 25.22
CA VAL A 95 -18.40 -9.10 26.21
C VAL A 95 -18.61 -10.52 25.66
N TYR A 96 -19.46 -10.67 24.63
CA TYR A 96 -19.75 -11.95 23.96
C TYR A 96 -18.83 -12.21 22.76
N GLY A 97 -17.82 -11.37 22.54
CA GLY A 97 -16.87 -11.53 21.41
C GLY A 97 -17.49 -11.19 20.04
N LEU A 98 -18.65 -10.56 20.01
CA LEU A 98 -19.33 -10.12 18.79
C LEU A 98 -18.89 -8.70 18.42
N PRO A 99 -18.76 -8.36 17.13
CA PRO A 99 -18.39 -7.01 16.70
C PRO A 99 -19.33 -5.94 17.29
N ILE A 100 -18.76 -4.87 17.84
CA ILE A 100 -19.53 -3.69 18.21
C ILE A 100 -19.81 -2.93 16.91
N VAL A 101 -21.01 -3.11 16.36
CA VAL A 101 -21.42 -2.48 15.09
C VAL A 101 -21.38 -0.95 15.25
N THR A 102 -20.47 -0.29 14.55
CA THR A 102 -20.60 1.14 14.26
C THR A 102 -21.68 1.30 13.20
N VAL A 103 -22.79 1.94 13.57
CA VAL A 103 -23.98 2.19 12.73
C VAL A 103 -23.59 2.49 11.27
N ASN A 104 -24.00 1.62 10.34
CA ASN A 104 -23.93 1.90 8.91
C ASN A 104 -24.91 3.04 8.56
N GLU A 105 -24.62 3.82 7.52
CA GLU A 105 -25.37 5.00 7.06
C GLU A 105 -26.87 4.73 6.76
N THR A 106 -27.32 3.47 6.76
CA THR A 106 -28.72 3.02 6.64
C THR A 106 -29.50 2.89 7.96
N GLY A 107 -28.87 3.11 9.13
CA GLY A 107 -29.56 3.29 10.42
C GLY A 107 -30.26 2.07 11.05
N ASN A 108 -30.41 0.96 10.34
CA ASN A 108 -31.08 -0.24 10.86
C ASN A 108 -30.06 -1.23 11.45
N ILE A 109 -29.98 -1.31 12.77
CA ILE A 109 -29.33 -2.42 13.48
C ILE A 109 -30.32 -3.58 13.45
N LEU A 110 -29.97 -4.66 12.73
CA LEU A 110 -30.73 -5.93 12.77
C LEU A 110 -30.82 -6.43 14.22
N ASP A 111 -32.03 -6.80 14.65
CA ASP A 111 -32.24 -7.40 15.97
C ASP A 111 -31.48 -8.72 16.09
N ASP A 112 -30.99 -9.03 17.28
CA ASP A 112 -30.20 -10.26 17.49
C ASP A 112 -31.03 -11.52 17.17
N ASN A 113 -32.36 -11.52 17.40
CA ASN A 113 -33.21 -12.65 17.00
C ASN A 113 -33.32 -12.77 15.47
N GLU A 114 -33.48 -11.65 14.77
CA GLU A 114 -33.52 -11.64 13.30
C GLU A 114 -32.19 -12.17 12.71
N LYS A 115 -31.05 -11.78 13.30
CA LYS A 115 -29.74 -12.32 12.91
C LYS A 115 -29.65 -13.83 13.14
N VAL A 116 -30.11 -14.32 14.29
CA VAL A 116 -30.14 -15.76 14.58
C VAL A 116 -30.95 -16.50 13.52
N GLU A 117 -32.14 -15.99 13.15
CA GLU A 117 -32.96 -16.63 12.10
C GLU A 117 -32.27 -16.64 10.73
N ILE A 118 -31.57 -15.55 10.36
CA ILE A 118 -30.83 -15.46 9.10
C ILE A 118 -29.69 -16.50 9.09
N LEU A 119 -28.91 -16.59 10.16
CA LEU A 119 -27.82 -17.55 10.29
C LEU A 119 -28.33 -18.99 10.28
N GLN A 120 -29.44 -19.29 10.97
CA GLN A 120 -30.08 -20.61 10.93
C GLN A 120 -30.54 -20.99 9.51
N ARG A 121 -31.15 -20.05 8.77
CA ARG A 121 -31.52 -20.24 7.37
C ARG A 121 -30.28 -20.43 6.47
N GLN A 122 -29.17 -19.77 6.78
CA GLN A 122 -27.91 -19.95 6.07
C GLN A 122 -27.30 -21.33 6.31
N ILE A 123 -27.19 -21.76 7.57
CA ILE A 123 -26.71 -23.11 7.93
C ILE A 123 -27.53 -24.18 7.21
N LYS A 124 -28.87 -24.09 7.22
CA LYS A 124 -29.73 -25.05 6.52
C LYS A 124 -29.40 -25.15 5.03
N ARG A 125 -29.22 -24.02 4.34
CA ARG A 125 -28.82 -23.99 2.92
C ARG A 125 -27.43 -24.62 2.70
N LEU A 126 -26.48 -24.34 3.59
CA LEU A 126 -25.13 -24.89 3.52
C LEU A 126 -25.11 -26.41 3.75
N ASP A 127 -25.93 -26.90 4.69
CA ASP A 127 -26.10 -28.33 4.95
C ASP A 127 -26.71 -29.06 3.73
N GLU A 128 -27.70 -28.46 3.06
CA GLU A 128 -28.26 -29.00 1.81
C GLU A 128 -27.20 -29.11 0.70
N ILE A 129 -26.30 -28.13 0.58
CA ILE A 129 -25.17 -28.19 -0.36
C ILE A 129 -24.19 -29.31 0.01
N LEU A 130 -23.93 -29.54 1.30
CA LEU A 130 -23.05 -30.63 1.75
C LEU A 130 -23.60 -32.03 1.46
N GLN A 131 -24.93 -32.18 1.39
CA GLN A 131 -25.58 -33.44 1.01
C GLN A 131 -25.43 -33.73 -0.49
N ASN A 132 -25.27 -32.69 -1.31
CA ASN A 132 -25.02 -32.81 -2.75
C ASN A 132 -23.52 -33.10 -2.99
N LYS A 133 -23.19 -34.35 -3.33
CA LYS A 133 -21.80 -34.86 -3.47
C LYS A 133 -21.06 -34.40 -4.74
N GLU A 134 -21.47 -33.32 -5.37
CA GLU A 134 -20.91 -32.85 -6.66
C GLU A 134 -19.70 -31.93 -6.51
N HIS A 135 -19.27 -31.62 -5.28
CA HIS A 135 -18.23 -30.64 -5.02
C HIS A 135 -16.92 -31.25 -4.50
N GLY A 136 -15.80 -30.61 -4.85
CA GLY A 136 -14.47 -31.02 -4.41
C GLY A 136 -14.26 -30.89 -2.89
N SER A 137 -13.25 -31.60 -2.38
CA SER A 137 -12.93 -31.69 -0.94
C SER A 137 -12.68 -30.31 -0.28
N ASP A 138 -11.94 -29.43 -0.95
CA ASP A 138 -11.62 -28.09 -0.43
C ASP A 138 -12.86 -27.21 -0.28
N TYR A 139 -13.78 -27.29 -1.24
CA TYR A 139 -15.04 -26.55 -1.20
C TYR A 139 -15.93 -27.04 -0.05
N ILE A 140 -16.01 -28.35 0.15
CA ILE A 140 -16.72 -28.97 1.28
C ILE A 140 -16.13 -28.53 2.62
N GLN A 141 -14.79 -28.47 2.73
CA GLN A 141 -14.13 -27.98 3.94
C GLN A 141 -14.44 -26.50 4.21
N GLY A 142 -14.47 -25.67 3.17
CA GLY A 142 -14.87 -24.28 3.26
C GLY A 142 -16.29 -24.10 3.81
N ILE A 143 -17.25 -24.89 3.30
CA ILE A 143 -18.63 -24.86 3.79
C ILE A 143 -18.72 -25.28 5.27
N ARG A 144 -18.03 -26.36 5.66
CA ARG A 144 -18.02 -26.81 7.07
C ARG A 144 -17.51 -25.73 8.01
N ARG A 145 -16.46 -24.99 7.62
CA ARG A 145 -15.95 -23.85 8.40
C ARG A 145 -16.96 -22.70 8.48
N GLY A 146 -17.69 -22.45 7.39
CA GLY A 146 -18.78 -21.46 7.37
C GLY A 146 -19.90 -21.81 8.34
N ILE A 147 -20.33 -23.08 8.34
CA ILE A 147 -21.34 -23.58 9.30
C ILE A 147 -20.84 -23.45 10.74
N GLU A 148 -19.59 -23.85 11.03
CA GLU A 148 -19.02 -23.70 12.38
C GLU A 148 -18.98 -22.22 12.81
N ALA A 149 -18.69 -21.30 11.89
CA ALA A 149 -18.72 -19.86 12.14
C ALA A 149 -20.12 -19.34 12.46
N ASP A 150 -21.11 -19.70 11.66
CA ASP A 150 -22.51 -19.30 11.86
C ASP A 150 -23.07 -19.89 13.17
N GLN A 151 -22.76 -21.15 13.48
CA GLN A 151 -23.16 -21.82 14.73
C GLN A 151 -22.55 -21.13 15.95
N TRP A 152 -21.25 -20.79 15.88
CA TRP A 152 -20.58 -20.06 16.94
C TRP A 152 -21.23 -18.68 17.16
N GLU A 153 -21.50 -17.94 16.07
CA GLU A 153 -22.15 -16.63 16.17
C GLU A 153 -23.57 -16.72 16.76
N ILE A 154 -24.35 -17.74 16.39
CA ILE A 154 -25.66 -18.02 17.02
C ILE A 154 -25.52 -18.25 18.53
N GLU A 155 -24.54 -19.06 18.98
CA GLU A 155 -24.32 -19.30 20.41
C GLU A 155 -24.03 -17.99 21.16
N MET A 156 -23.21 -17.11 20.58
CA MET A 156 -22.90 -15.80 21.15
C MET A 156 -24.12 -14.87 21.20
N LEU A 157 -24.90 -14.82 20.13
CA LEU A 157 -26.14 -14.03 20.05
C LEU A 157 -27.17 -14.52 21.08
N GLN A 158 -27.34 -15.83 21.22
CA GLN A 158 -28.25 -16.42 22.22
C GLN A 158 -27.83 -16.07 23.65
N MET A 159 -26.53 -16.11 23.97
CA MET A 159 -26.05 -15.66 25.28
C MET A 159 -26.32 -14.17 25.51
N ARG A 160 -26.15 -13.33 24.49
CA ARG A 160 -26.46 -11.90 24.56
C ARG A 160 -27.95 -11.63 24.76
N ILE A 161 -28.83 -12.31 24.01
CA ILE A 161 -30.30 -12.25 24.14
C ILE A 161 -30.71 -12.64 25.56
N ASN A 162 -30.16 -13.75 26.07
CA ASN A 162 -30.48 -14.28 27.39
C ASN A 162 -29.71 -13.59 28.54
N ARG A 163 -28.83 -12.62 28.23
CA ARG A 163 -27.93 -11.94 29.18
C ARG A 163 -27.13 -12.90 30.08
N SER A 164 -26.76 -14.05 29.53
CA SER A 164 -26.04 -15.11 30.24
C SER A 164 -24.53 -14.86 30.19
N PRO A 165 -23.77 -15.03 31.27
CA PRO A 165 -22.32 -14.77 31.24
C PRO A 165 -21.61 -15.75 30.29
N PRO A 166 -20.70 -15.26 29.42
CA PRO A 166 -19.98 -16.14 28.49
C PRO A 166 -18.98 -17.04 29.23
N PRO A 167 -18.72 -18.26 28.74
CA PRO A 167 -17.76 -19.20 29.34
C PRO A 167 -16.28 -18.89 29.02
N TYR A 168 -16.00 -17.72 28.46
CA TYR A 168 -14.69 -17.28 27.98
C TYR A 168 -14.44 -15.82 28.34
N HIS A 169 -13.17 -15.40 28.23
CA HIS A 169 -12.77 -14.00 28.34
C HIS A 169 -12.09 -13.54 27.04
N ASN A 170 -12.21 -12.25 26.76
CA ASN A 170 -11.52 -11.60 25.65
C ASN A 170 -10.21 -10.97 26.14
N TYR A 171 -9.16 -11.08 25.33
CA TYR A 171 -7.84 -10.52 25.60
C TYR A 171 -7.34 -9.73 24.39
N LEU A 172 -6.58 -8.67 24.64
CA LEU A 172 -5.76 -8.04 23.61
C LEU A 172 -4.47 -8.83 23.50
N GLN A 173 -4.14 -9.32 22.32
CA GLN A 173 -2.90 -10.03 22.03
C GLN A 173 -2.04 -9.19 21.08
N LEU A 174 -0.83 -8.85 21.52
CA LEU A 174 0.24 -8.35 20.67
C LEU A 174 1.12 -9.52 20.24
N VAL A 175 1.17 -9.76 18.94
CA VAL A 175 2.06 -10.72 18.29
C VAL A 175 3.23 -9.95 17.68
N VAL A 176 4.44 -10.27 18.13
CA VAL A 176 5.69 -9.78 17.53
C VAL A 176 6.42 -10.97 16.91
N ARG A 177 6.53 -10.97 15.58
CA ARG A 177 7.16 -12.08 14.84
C ARG A 177 8.37 -11.60 14.04
N THR A 178 9.50 -12.27 14.21
CA THR A 178 10.73 -12.04 13.43
C THR A 178 11.21 -13.38 12.88
N GLY A 179 11.00 -13.63 11.58
CA GLY A 179 11.26 -14.96 11.01
C GLY A 179 10.40 -16.04 11.69
N GLU A 180 11.04 -17.04 12.28
CA GLU A 180 10.40 -18.12 13.04
C GLU A 180 10.14 -17.75 14.51
N ASP A 181 10.82 -16.72 15.03
CA ASP A 181 10.66 -16.29 16.41
C ASP A 181 9.33 -15.56 16.59
N VAL A 182 8.47 -16.09 17.47
CA VAL A 182 7.18 -15.50 17.82
C VAL A 182 7.17 -15.16 19.31
N LYS A 183 6.89 -13.89 19.61
CA LYS A 183 6.62 -13.40 20.97
C LYS A 183 5.17 -12.99 21.07
N LEU A 184 4.50 -13.49 22.10
CA LEU A 184 3.10 -13.22 22.40
C LEU A 184 3.03 -12.51 23.74
N GLU A 185 2.35 -11.37 23.76
CA GLU A 185 1.93 -10.69 24.98
C GLU A 185 0.42 -10.54 24.92
N HIS A 186 -0.28 -10.88 25.99
CA HIS A 186 -1.72 -10.67 26.07
C HIS A 186 -2.14 -10.07 27.41
N VAL A 187 -3.13 -9.20 27.36
CA VAL A 187 -3.69 -8.49 28.52
C VAL A 187 -5.21 -8.55 28.46
N ALA A 188 -5.88 -8.44 29.61
CA ALA A 188 -7.34 -8.41 29.67
C ALA A 188 -7.88 -7.30 28.75
N TYR A 189 -8.92 -7.61 27.97
CA TYR A 189 -9.55 -6.66 27.06
C TYR A 189 -10.46 -5.70 27.85
N GLU A 190 -9.85 -4.68 28.45
CA GLU A 190 -10.53 -3.66 29.26
C GLU A 190 -10.68 -2.32 28.54
N LYS A 191 -9.95 -2.15 27.43
CA LYS A 191 -9.91 -0.91 26.64
C LYS A 191 -10.23 -1.22 25.19
N PRO A 192 -10.93 -0.30 24.49
CA PRO A 192 -11.20 -0.45 23.07
C PRO A 192 -9.93 -0.75 22.26
N PHE A 193 -10.06 -1.66 21.30
CA PHE A 193 -9.03 -2.09 20.37
C PHE A 193 -8.40 -0.89 19.66
N LYS A 194 -9.22 0.02 19.11
CA LYS A 194 -8.73 1.22 18.40
C LYS A 194 -7.85 2.11 19.29
N LEU A 195 -8.25 2.33 20.54
CA LEU A 195 -7.48 3.13 21.50
C LEU A 195 -6.16 2.45 21.87
N THR A 196 -6.17 1.13 22.04
CA THR A 196 -4.96 0.36 22.33
C THR A 196 -3.98 0.40 21.16
N ARG A 197 -4.48 0.24 19.93
CA ARG A 197 -3.67 0.34 18.70
C ARG A 197 -3.01 1.71 18.59
N GLU A 198 -3.79 2.80 18.74
CA GLU A 198 -3.26 4.16 18.72
C GLU A 198 -2.22 4.39 19.85
N TYR A 199 -2.41 3.80 21.02
CA TYR A 199 -1.42 3.87 22.11
C TYR A 199 -0.09 3.19 21.73
N ILE A 200 -0.13 2.01 21.12
CA ILE A 200 1.06 1.29 20.66
C ILE A 200 1.76 2.08 19.55
N GLU A 201 1.01 2.58 18.57
CA GLU A 201 1.54 3.41 17.49
C GLU A 201 2.24 4.65 18.06
N LYS A 202 1.61 5.36 19.01
CA LYS A 202 2.24 6.52 19.67
C LYS A 202 3.52 6.17 20.39
N ARG A 203 3.57 5.00 21.04
CA ARG A 203 4.76 4.52 21.74
C ARG A 203 5.92 4.23 20.80
N ILE A 204 5.66 3.87 19.55
CA ILE A 204 6.68 3.51 18.56
C ILE A 204 7.07 4.73 17.72
N PHE A 205 6.09 5.43 17.15
CA PHE A 205 6.29 6.37 16.04
C PHE A 205 6.24 7.85 16.45
N SER A 206 5.73 8.22 17.63
CA SER A 206 5.65 9.63 18.03
C SER A 206 6.96 10.19 18.64
N ASN A 207 8.08 9.46 18.57
CA ASN A 207 9.30 9.73 19.34
C ASN A 207 10.42 10.49 18.60
N GLY A 208 10.13 11.39 17.66
CA GLY A 208 11.19 12.11 16.97
C GLY A 208 10.95 12.24 15.47
N ASN A 209 12.03 12.42 14.74
CA ASN A 209 12.05 12.32 13.28
C ASN A 209 12.23 10.85 12.90
N ILE A 210 11.53 10.42 11.87
CA ILE A 210 11.57 9.06 11.33
C ILE A 210 12.04 9.16 9.89
N GLN A 211 13.01 8.33 9.54
CA GLN A 211 13.49 8.21 8.17
C GLN A 211 13.24 6.78 7.70
N VAL A 212 12.43 6.62 6.66
CA VAL A 212 12.05 5.34 6.08
C VAL A 212 12.66 5.22 4.69
N GLY A 213 13.45 4.17 4.45
CA GLY A 213 13.97 3.85 3.12
C GLY A 213 12.84 3.51 2.16
N ASN A 214 12.10 2.45 2.47
CA ASN A 214 10.96 1.95 1.70
C ASN A 214 9.71 1.90 2.59
N LEU A 215 8.71 2.72 2.28
CA LEU A 215 7.40 2.71 2.93
C LEU A 215 6.40 2.00 2.02
N GLN A 216 5.80 0.91 2.48
CA GLN A 216 4.65 0.27 1.84
C GLN A 216 3.36 0.61 2.59
N ILE A 217 2.34 1.07 1.86
CA ILE A 217 0.98 1.25 2.39
C ILE A 217 0.02 0.35 1.59
N GLY A 218 -0.66 -0.54 2.30
CA GLY A 218 -1.62 -1.51 1.75
C GLY A 218 -1.17 -2.97 1.91
N GLY A 219 -1.81 -3.87 1.16
CA GLY A 219 -1.50 -5.31 1.18
C GLY A 219 -0.14 -5.65 0.57
N ASP A 220 0.23 -6.93 0.63
CA ASP A 220 1.51 -7.43 0.08
C ASP A 220 1.56 -7.41 -1.45
N TRP A 221 0.38 -7.52 -2.08
CA TRP A 221 0.19 -7.55 -3.52
C TRP A 221 -0.47 -6.27 -4.01
N TYR A 222 -0.14 -5.88 -5.25
CA TYR A 222 -0.76 -4.75 -5.91
C TYR A 222 -2.21 -5.08 -6.33
N GLN A 223 -3.14 -4.17 -6.06
CA GLN A 223 -4.53 -4.31 -6.45
C GLN A 223 -4.72 -3.90 -7.92
N ASN A 224 -4.35 -4.78 -8.85
CA ASN A 224 -4.37 -4.45 -10.28
C ASN A 224 -5.77 -4.11 -10.83
N ASP A 225 -6.83 -4.69 -10.23
CA ASP A 225 -8.23 -4.44 -10.62
C ASP A 225 -8.86 -3.24 -9.88
N LEU A 226 -8.06 -2.38 -9.26
CA LEU A 226 -8.55 -1.26 -8.43
C LEU A 226 -9.50 -0.34 -9.18
N VAL A 227 -9.23 -0.05 -10.46
CA VAL A 227 -10.11 0.78 -11.30
C VAL A 227 -11.51 0.18 -11.42
N ASP A 228 -11.60 -1.15 -11.55
CA ASP A 228 -12.87 -1.86 -11.64
C ASP A 228 -13.60 -1.87 -10.30
N PHE A 229 -12.89 -2.08 -9.18
CA PHE A 229 -13.49 -1.99 -7.85
C PHE A 229 -14.06 -0.60 -7.58
N ILE A 230 -13.33 0.47 -7.93
CA ILE A 230 -13.82 1.86 -7.79
C ILE A 230 -15.05 2.08 -8.67
N ARG A 231 -15.00 1.68 -9.95
CA ARG A 231 -16.11 1.87 -10.89
C ARG A 231 -17.38 1.15 -10.47
N ARG A 232 -17.26 -0.05 -9.88
CA ARG A 232 -18.39 -0.83 -9.37
C ARG A 232 -18.91 -0.33 -8.02
N GLY A 233 -18.26 0.65 -7.40
CA GLY A 233 -18.59 1.09 -6.05
C GLY A 233 -18.40 -0.01 -5.02
N SER A 234 -17.41 -0.91 -5.21
CA SER A 234 -17.16 -2.01 -4.29
C SER A 234 -16.76 -1.48 -2.91
N VAL A 235 -17.53 -1.85 -1.89
CA VAL A 235 -17.28 -1.45 -0.50
C VAL A 235 -16.61 -2.59 0.25
N GLN A 236 -15.56 -2.27 1.01
CA GLN A 236 -14.96 -3.20 1.96
C GLN A 236 -15.53 -2.89 3.35
N PRO A 237 -16.40 -3.74 3.92
CA PRO A 237 -16.87 -3.54 5.29
C PRO A 237 -15.69 -3.65 6.27
N ASP A 238 -15.74 -2.85 7.34
CA ASP A 238 -14.81 -2.90 8.48
C ASP A 238 -13.32 -2.66 8.16
N VAL A 239 -13.02 -2.10 6.98
CA VAL A 239 -11.66 -1.68 6.59
C VAL A 239 -11.46 -0.19 6.88
N GLU A 240 -10.34 0.15 7.52
CA GLU A 240 -9.97 1.54 7.82
C GLU A 240 -9.95 2.40 6.54
N PRO A 241 -10.40 3.67 6.58
CA PRO A 241 -10.45 4.55 5.40
C PRO A 241 -9.18 4.62 4.56
N LEU A 242 -8.00 4.50 5.18
CA LEU A 242 -6.71 4.46 4.48
C LEU A 242 -6.62 3.32 3.44
N PHE A 243 -7.22 2.17 3.73
CA PHE A 243 -7.09 0.96 2.91
C PHE A 243 -8.32 0.67 2.04
N GLN A 244 -9.33 1.54 2.06
CA GLN A 244 -10.50 1.43 1.20
C GLN A 244 -10.12 1.59 -0.29
N TYR A 245 -10.85 0.91 -1.17
CA TYR A 245 -10.65 1.01 -2.62
C TYR A 245 -10.95 2.39 -3.16
N ALA A 246 -12.00 3.05 -2.67
CA ALA A 246 -12.40 4.38 -3.12
C ALA A 246 -11.73 5.48 -2.26
N PRO A 247 -11.47 6.67 -2.83
CA PRO A 247 -10.99 7.82 -2.06
C PRO A 247 -11.94 8.17 -0.91
N GLN A 248 -11.40 8.40 0.28
CA GLN A 248 -12.17 8.65 1.52
C GLN A 248 -12.03 10.08 2.04
N GLY A 249 -11.16 10.91 1.46
CA GLY A 249 -10.97 12.31 1.82
C GLY A 249 -10.66 12.50 3.31
N ASP A 250 -11.37 13.41 3.97
CA ASP A 250 -11.14 13.78 5.37
C ASP A 250 -11.36 12.64 6.38
N LYS A 251 -11.98 11.52 5.96
CA LYS A 251 -12.10 10.32 6.79
C LYS A 251 -10.74 9.62 7.00
N VAL A 252 -9.73 9.91 6.17
CA VAL A 252 -8.39 9.33 6.28
C VAL A 252 -7.58 10.04 7.37
N LYS A 253 -7.08 9.28 8.35
CA LYS A 253 -6.24 9.79 9.44
C LYS A 253 -4.76 9.90 9.02
N PRO A 254 -3.96 10.75 9.71
CA PRO A 254 -2.51 10.77 9.54
C PRO A 254 -1.86 9.40 9.81
N LEU A 255 -0.85 9.06 9.01
CA LEU A 255 -0.18 7.77 9.08
C LEU A 255 0.51 7.55 10.45
N LEU A 256 0.18 6.43 11.10
CA LEU A 256 0.90 5.86 12.25
C LEU A 256 1.19 6.82 13.43
N SER A 257 0.25 7.66 13.86
CA SER A 257 0.49 8.59 14.99
C SER A 257 1.82 9.38 14.91
N ILE A 258 2.34 9.60 13.69
CA ILE A 258 3.59 10.31 13.44
C ILE A 258 3.34 11.80 13.63
N ARG A 259 4.33 12.51 14.17
CA ARG A 259 4.23 13.97 14.32
C ARG A 259 4.32 14.66 12.97
N GLU A 260 3.69 15.83 12.87
CA GLU A 260 3.69 16.64 11.65
C GLU A 260 5.12 16.95 11.17
N GLY A 261 5.35 16.82 9.86
CA GLY A 261 6.64 17.09 9.23
C GLY A 261 7.81 16.20 9.65
N CYS A 262 7.57 15.14 10.43
CA CYS A 262 8.64 14.32 11.02
C CYS A 262 8.97 13.04 10.24
N LEU A 263 8.32 12.78 9.10
CA LEU A 263 8.54 11.58 8.28
C LEU A 263 9.30 11.90 6.99
N GLU A 264 10.49 11.34 6.84
CA GLU A 264 11.21 11.29 5.56
C GLU A 264 11.00 9.91 4.92
N VAL A 265 10.66 9.88 3.62
CA VAL A 265 10.46 8.64 2.87
C VAL A 265 11.29 8.67 1.59
N GLY A 266 12.08 7.63 1.36
CA GLY A 266 12.80 7.44 0.10
C GLY A 266 11.87 6.97 -1.01
N VAL A 267 11.39 5.72 -0.90
CA VAL A 267 10.48 5.07 -1.85
C VAL A 267 9.14 4.83 -1.17
N LEU A 268 8.06 5.32 -1.79
CA LEU A 268 6.69 5.03 -1.38
C LEU A 268 6.09 3.98 -2.32
N LYS A 269 5.71 2.83 -1.78
CA LYS A 269 4.96 1.78 -2.47
C LYS A 269 3.51 1.79 -1.99
N VAL A 270 2.58 2.16 -2.85
CA VAL A 270 1.15 2.08 -2.57
C VAL A 270 0.56 0.91 -3.34
N THR A 271 0.08 -0.11 -2.64
CA THR A 271 -0.52 -1.29 -3.28
C THR A 271 -2.02 -1.16 -3.51
N GLY A 272 -2.68 -0.20 -2.85
CA GLY A 272 -4.10 0.12 -3.02
C GLY A 272 -4.34 1.54 -3.56
N ASN A 273 -5.24 2.28 -2.90
CA ASN A 273 -5.64 3.62 -3.33
C ASN A 273 -4.59 4.70 -2.99
N VAL A 274 -4.02 5.34 -4.02
CA VAL A 274 -2.99 6.38 -3.88
C VAL A 274 -3.55 7.66 -3.28
N ALA A 275 -4.82 7.99 -3.51
CA ALA A 275 -5.45 9.17 -2.92
C ALA A 275 -5.52 9.04 -1.39
N ASN A 276 -5.96 7.89 -0.88
CA ASN A 276 -5.98 7.64 0.56
C ASN A 276 -4.57 7.65 1.15
N ALA A 277 -3.60 7.03 0.48
CA ALA A 277 -2.21 7.02 0.92
C ALA A 277 -1.62 8.43 1.03
N VAL A 278 -1.75 9.27 -0.01
CA VAL A 278 -1.22 10.64 0.04
C VAL A 278 -1.95 11.49 1.07
N THR A 279 -3.28 11.36 1.23
CA THR A 279 -4.02 12.05 2.30
C THR A 279 -3.50 11.70 3.69
N SER A 280 -3.20 10.42 3.96
CA SER A 280 -2.61 10.02 5.26
C SER A 280 -1.20 10.58 5.49
N LEU A 281 -0.49 10.90 4.42
CA LEU A 281 0.90 11.37 4.44
C LEU A 281 1.04 12.89 4.47
N GLN A 282 0.02 13.63 4.01
CA GLN A 282 0.05 15.09 3.81
C GLN A 282 0.61 15.88 4.98
N LYS A 283 0.23 15.54 6.22
CA LYS A 283 0.71 16.24 7.42
C LYS A 283 2.02 15.69 7.96
N VAL A 284 2.25 14.39 7.83
CA VAL A 284 3.38 13.74 8.52
C VAL A 284 4.67 13.81 7.71
N LEU A 285 4.60 13.89 6.38
CA LEU A 285 5.76 13.98 5.51
C LEU A 285 6.54 15.29 5.72
N SER A 286 7.86 15.16 5.73
CA SER A 286 8.80 16.27 5.60
C SER A 286 8.71 16.90 4.21
N THR A 287 9.40 18.02 4.02
CA THR A 287 9.45 18.75 2.74
C THR A 287 10.31 18.06 1.67
N VAL A 288 11.00 16.97 2.01
CA VAL A 288 11.88 16.25 1.07
C VAL A 288 11.02 15.45 0.08
N PRO A 289 11.15 15.68 -1.25
CA PRO A 289 10.39 14.91 -2.23
C PRO A 289 10.77 13.43 -2.21
N LEU A 290 9.77 12.58 -2.50
CA LEU A 290 10.01 11.14 -2.68
C LEU A 290 10.99 10.91 -3.83
N LYS A 291 11.95 10.00 -3.64
CA LYS A 291 12.80 9.53 -4.74
C LYS A 291 11.97 8.75 -5.76
N GLN A 292 10.98 7.99 -5.28
CA GLN A 292 10.12 7.18 -6.13
C GLN A 292 8.75 6.94 -5.47
N LEU A 293 7.69 7.03 -6.28
CA LEU A 293 6.36 6.52 -5.96
C LEU A 293 6.07 5.30 -6.86
N ARG A 294 5.79 4.13 -6.27
CA ARG A 294 5.34 2.92 -6.98
C ARG A 294 3.87 2.68 -6.67
N THR A 295 3.02 2.55 -7.68
CA THR A 295 1.57 2.41 -7.51
C THR A 295 0.91 1.68 -8.67
N VAL A 296 -0.30 1.16 -8.48
CA VAL A 296 -1.17 0.68 -9.57
C VAL A 296 -1.81 1.84 -10.33
N HIS A 297 -2.27 1.55 -11.55
CA HIS A 297 -3.11 2.46 -12.31
C HIS A 297 -4.42 2.75 -11.59
N GLN A 298 -4.76 4.03 -11.49
CA GLN A 298 -5.99 4.54 -10.90
C GLN A 298 -6.20 6.01 -11.30
N PRO A 299 -7.37 6.60 -11.03
CA PRO A 299 -7.54 8.04 -11.11
C PRO A 299 -6.59 8.74 -10.13
N PHE A 300 -5.62 9.48 -10.64
CA PHE A 300 -4.64 10.18 -9.80
C PHE A 300 -5.22 11.48 -9.24
N PRO A 301 -5.10 11.72 -7.92
CA PRO A 301 -5.48 13.01 -7.36
C PRO A 301 -4.49 14.10 -7.79
N ASN A 302 -4.95 15.34 -7.79
CA ASN A 302 -4.12 16.51 -8.03
C ASN A 302 -3.30 16.87 -6.77
N ASP A 303 -2.39 15.99 -6.35
CA ASP A 303 -1.67 16.10 -5.07
C ASP A 303 -0.19 16.50 -5.26
N PRO A 304 0.35 17.44 -4.45
CA PRO A 304 1.76 17.84 -4.51
C PRO A 304 2.73 16.68 -4.35
N ILE A 305 2.48 15.71 -3.47
CA ILE A 305 3.38 14.57 -3.22
C ILE A 305 3.64 13.82 -4.52
N ILE A 306 2.58 13.58 -5.31
CA ILE A 306 2.68 12.89 -6.61
C ILE A 306 3.42 13.77 -7.62
N LYS A 307 3.09 15.06 -7.70
CA LYS A 307 3.68 16.00 -8.68
C LYS A 307 5.18 16.21 -8.48
N ILE A 308 5.62 16.37 -7.23
CA ILE A 308 7.01 16.68 -6.91
C ILE A 308 7.88 15.44 -6.74
N SER A 309 7.29 14.24 -6.66
CA SER A 309 8.03 12.98 -6.65
C SER A 309 9.03 12.96 -7.82
N GLN A 310 10.26 12.54 -7.56
CA GLN A 310 11.30 12.56 -8.59
C GLN A 310 11.03 11.57 -9.73
N PHE A 311 10.25 10.53 -9.45
CA PHE A 311 9.89 9.47 -10.37
C PHE A 311 8.61 8.76 -9.93
N VAL A 312 7.70 8.48 -10.87
CA VAL A 312 6.52 7.63 -10.63
C VAL A 312 6.59 6.37 -11.48
N LEU A 313 6.48 5.21 -10.83
CA LEU A 313 6.34 3.91 -11.47
C LEU A 313 4.90 3.44 -11.34
N ILE A 314 4.22 3.25 -12.47
CA ILE A 314 2.92 2.59 -12.54
C ILE A 314 3.15 1.11 -12.86
N VAL A 315 2.75 0.25 -11.93
CA VAL A 315 2.95 -1.19 -11.99
C VAL A 315 1.90 -1.86 -12.87
N GLY A 316 2.30 -2.90 -13.59
CA GLY A 316 1.45 -3.70 -14.47
C GLY A 316 1.64 -3.42 -15.97
N CYS A 317 1.07 -4.32 -16.78
CA CYS A 317 0.97 -4.15 -18.22
C CYS A 317 -0.31 -3.38 -18.56
N LEU A 318 -0.17 -2.12 -18.98
CA LEU A 318 -1.27 -1.17 -19.05
C LEU A 318 -1.52 -0.65 -20.48
N PRO A 319 -2.76 -0.27 -20.83
CA PRO A 319 -3.02 0.35 -22.12
C PRO A 319 -2.24 1.65 -22.30
N PHE A 320 -1.85 1.97 -23.54
CA PHE A 320 -1.01 3.12 -23.87
C PHE A 320 -1.57 4.47 -23.40
N ASN A 321 -2.91 4.59 -23.32
CA ASN A 321 -3.58 5.81 -22.86
C ASN A 321 -3.32 6.17 -21.39
N VAL A 322 -2.83 5.23 -20.59
CA VAL A 322 -2.50 5.46 -19.18
C VAL A 322 -1.29 6.40 -19.00
N LEU A 323 -0.39 6.51 -19.99
CA LEU A 323 0.79 7.40 -19.91
C LEU A 323 0.44 8.82 -19.48
N SER A 324 -0.68 9.34 -19.96
CA SER A 324 -1.11 10.72 -19.72
C SER A 324 -1.96 10.91 -18.47
N SER A 325 -2.21 9.84 -17.71
CA SER A 325 -3.10 9.87 -16.54
C SER A 325 -2.41 10.40 -15.28
N CYS A 326 -1.07 10.27 -15.19
CA CYS A 326 -0.32 10.68 -14.02
C CYS A 326 0.13 12.15 -14.13
N PRO A 327 -0.09 12.99 -13.11
CA PRO A 327 0.32 14.39 -13.15
C PRO A 327 1.83 14.60 -13.03
N ASN A 328 2.60 13.57 -12.67
CA ASN A 328 4.06 13.66 -12.52
C ASN A 328 4.78 13.84 -13.85
N ASN A 329 5.90 14.56 -13.85
CA ASN A 329 6.66 14.84 -15.07
C ASN A 329 7.55 13.69 -15.55
N ARG A 330 7.87 12.73 -14.69
CA ARG A 330 8.73 11.59 -14.98
C ARG A 330 8.03 10.30 -14.58
N THR A 331 7.27 9.73 -15.53
CA THR A 331 6.45 8.54 -15.30
C THR A 331 6.93 7.36 -16.11
N HIS A 332 7.06 6.20 -15.48
CA HIS A 332 7.30 4.92 -16.13
C HIS A 332 6.08 4.01 -15.96
N ILE A 333 5.74 3.28 -17.01
CA ILE A 333 4.80 2.16 -16.95
C ILE A 333 5.61 0.87 -17.15
N GLU A 334 5.44 -0.10 -16.25
CA GLU A 334 6.21 -1.35 -16.24
C GLU A 334 6.12 -2.10 -17.57
N GLY A 335 4.95 -2.10 -18.21
CA GLY A 335 4.78 -2.57 -19.57
C GLY A 335 3.48 -2.11 -20.20
N THR A 336 3.29 -2.41 -21.48
CA THR A 336 2.05 -2.08 -22.18
C THR A 336 1.45 -3.28 -22.90
N THR A 337 0.13 -3.29 -23.02
CA THR A 337 -0.60 -4.25 -23.85
C THR A 337 -0.46 -3.87 -25.33
N CYS A 338 -1.01 -4.69 -26.25
CA CYS A 338 -1.03 -4.35 -27.68
C CYS A 338 -1.65 -2.95 -27.90
N ILE A 339 -0.95 -2.11 -28.68
CA ILE A 339 -1.31 -0.71 -28.88
C ILE A 339 -2.16 -0.60 -30.15
N SER A 340 -3.48 -0.48 -30.01
CA SER A 340 -4.34 -0.26 -31.17
C SER A 340 -4.08 1.11 -31.80
N ASN A 341 -4.32 1.25 -33.11
CA ASN A 341 -4.12 2.51 -33.82
C ASN A 341 -4.96 3.64 -33.21
N ASN A 342 -6.22 3.36 -32.86
CA ASN A 342 -7.11 4.36 -32.27
C ASN A 342 -6.59 4.84 -30.91
N GLN A 343 -6.11 3.94 -30.05
CA GLN A 343 -5.54 4.33 -28.75
C GLN A 343 -4.30 5.20 -28.92
N PHE A 344 -3.40 4.81 -29.81
CA PHE A 344 -2.19 5.58 -30.12
C PHE A 344 -2.53 6.99 -30.62
N THR A 345 -3.34 7.08 -31.68
CA THR A 345 -3.71 8.36 -32.31
C THR A 345 -4.40 9.28 -31.32
N ASN A 346 -5.33 8.78 -30.51
CA ASN A 346 -6.03 9.60 -29.52
C ASN A 346 -5.08 10.22 -28.49
N VAL A 347 -4.08 9.46 -28.03
CA VAL A 347 -3.11 9.93 -27.04
C VAL A 347 -2.17 10.95 -27.65
N VAL A 348 -1.63 10.66 -28.82
CA VAL A 348 -0.65 11.53 -29.49
C VAL A 348 -1.30 12.83 -29.98
N ASN A 349 -2.53 12.78 -30.53
CA ASN A 349 -3.25 13.99 -30.91
C ASN A 349 -3.46 14.91 -29.70
N LYS A 350 -3.85 14.32 -28.55
CA LYS A 350 -3.97 15.07 -27.31
C LYS A 350 -2.64 15.71 -26.91
N TRP A 351 -1.52 15.02 -27.07
CA TRP A 351 -0.20 15.59 -26.81
C TRP A 351 0.14 16.74 -27.76
N MET A 352 -0.12 16.60 -29.06
CA MET A 352 0.12 17.63 -30.07
C MET A 352 -0.76 18.87 -29.84
N GLU A 353 -1.95 18.69 -29.27
CA GLU A 353 -2.85 19.78 -28.94
C GLU A 353 -2.53 20.47 -27.60
N SER A 354 -1.80 19.78 -26.69
CA SER A 354 -1.52 20.25 -25.34
C SER A 354 -0.21 21.03 -25.24
N ASP A 355 -0.16 21.99 -24.32
CA ASP A 355 1.07 22.70 -23.96
C ASP A 355 1.90 21.88 -22.96
N VAL A 356 2.59 20.85 -23.48
CA VAL A 356 3.46 19.99 -22.68
C VAL A 356 4.80 20.68 -22.43
N SER A 357 5.22 20.77 -21.18
CA SER A 357 6.48 21.41 -20.81
C SER A 357 7.71 20.58 -21.19
N VAL A 358 8.79 21.28 -21.56
CA VAL A 358 10.12 20.67 -21.72
C VAL A 358 10.52 19.96 -20.42
N GLY A 359 11.11 18.78 -20.57
CA GLY A 359 11.46 17.92 -19.44
C GLY A 359 10.36 16.93 -19.04
N LYS A 360 9.16 16.98 -19.65
CA LYS A 360 8.20 15.88 -19.56
C LYS A 360 8.84 14.60 -20.13
N TYR A 361 8.76 13.53 -19.36
CA TYR A 361 9.42 12.26 -19.64
C TYR A 361 8.49 11.09 -19.32
N TYR A 362 8.20 10.31 -20.35
CA TYR A 362 7.52 9.04 -20.22
C TYR A 362 8.45 7.90 -20.61
N SER A 363 8.23 6.74 -20.00
CA SER A 363 8.91 5.51 -20.42
C SER A 363 8.05 4.28 -20.23
N ILE A 364 8.26 3.26 -21.06
CA ILE A 364 7.53 1.99 -21.03
C ILE A 364 8.52 0.84 -21.22
N GLY A 365 8.40 -0.20 -20.40
CA GLY A 365 9.17 -1.44 -20.57
C GLY A 365 8.57 -2.39 -21.63
N PHE A 366 9.42 -3.06 -22.40
CA PHE A 366 9.06 -4.06 -23.42
C PHE A 366 9.91 -5.31 -23.29
N CYS A 367 9.27 -6.48 -23.35
CA CYS A 367 9.98 -7.77 -23.28
C CYS A 367 10.76 -8.09 -24.56
N GLU A 368 10.28 -7.64 -25.72
CA GLU A 368 10.84 -8.02 -27.02
C GLU A 368 10.94 -6.79 -27.94
N VAL A 369 12.00 -6.76 -28.76
CA VAL A 369 12.24 -5.67 -29.72
C VAL A 369 11.12 -5.55 -30.76
N TYR A 370 10.44 -6.66 -31.10
CA TYR A 370 9.31 -6.66 -32.04
C TYR A 370 8.22 -5.65 -31.64
N PHE A 371 7.82 -5.62 -30.37
CA PHE A 371 6.81 -4.69 -29.87
C PHE A 371 7.30 -3.23 -29.86
N VAL A 372 8.61 -3.02 -29.68
CA VAL A 372 9.23 -1.71 -29.81
C VAL A 372 9.11 -1.21 -31.24
N GLU A 373 9.44 -2.05 -32.23
CA GLU A 373 9.35 -1.67 -33.65
C GLU A 373 7.92 -1.43 -34.11
N GLU A 374 6.93 -2.18 -33.60
CA GLU A 374 5.51 -1.90 -33.85
C GLU A 374 5.10 -0.50 -33.38
N LEU A 375 5.58 -0.08 -32.20
CA LEU A 375 5.32 1.26 -31.67
C LEU A 375 6.07 2.33 -32.47
N PHE A 376 7.34 2.09 -32.82
CA PHE A 376 8.14 3.00 -33.63
C PHE A 376 7.53 3.20 -35.02
N ALA A 377 7.04 2.13 -35.66
CA ALA A 377 6.34 2.23 -36.93
C ALA A 377 5.08 3.12 -36.87
N LYS A 378 4.42 3.23 -35.72
CA LYS A 378 3.30 4.18 -35.51
C LYS A 378 3.81 5.61 -35.37
N PHE A 379 4.87 5.83 -34.59
CA PHE A 379 5.47 7.16 -34.44
C PHE A 379 6.07 7.71 -35.74
N ARG A 380 6.74 6.88 -36.56
CA ARG A 380 7.30 7.27 -37.87
C ARG A 380 6.22 7.76 -38.85
N LYS A 381 4.96 7.34 -38.68
CA LYS A 381 3.84 7.74 -39.55
C LYS A 381 3.20 9.07 -39.14
N LEU A 382 3.64 9.69 -38.04
CA LEU A 382 3.09 10.96 -37.60
C LEU A 382 3.51 12.10 -38.55
N PRO A 383 2.66 13.12 -38.73
CA PRO A 383 3.00 14.27 -39.57
C PRO A 383 4.27 14.98 -39.09
N GLY A 384 5.23 15.16 -40.00
CA GLY A 384 6.50 15.83 -39.69
C GLY A 384 7.48 15.00 -38.85
N ALA A 385 7.18 13.73 -38.56
CA ALA A 385 8.11 12.86 -37.88
C ALA A 385 9.35 12.60 -38.74
N GLN A 386 10.52 12.66 -38.12
CA GLN A 386 11.81 12.41 -38.76
C GLN A 386 12.62 11.43 -37.93
N SER A 387 13.46 10.62 -38.57
CA SER A 387 14.44 9.78 -37.87
C SER A 387 15.75 10.55 -37.74
N GLY A 388 16.39 10.44 -36.59
CA GLY A 388 17.64 11.11 -36.28
C GLY A 388 18.35 10.45 -35.10
N GLU A 389 19.24 11.19 -34.47
CA GLU A 389 19.94 10.77 -33.26
C GLU A 389 19.94 11.89 -32.21
N ASN A 390 20.03 11.52 -30.94
CA ASN A 390 20.25 12.46 -29.86
C ASN A 390 21.44 12.04 -29.01
N LYS A 391 21.81 12.88 -28.03
CA LYS A 391 22.97 12.62 -27.17
C LYS A 391 22.82 11.33 -26.36
N GLU A 392 21.60 10.97 -26.02
CA GLU A 392 21.25 9.77 -25.27
C GLU A 392 21.36 8.48 -26.10
N THR A 393 21.21 8.54 -27.43
CA THR A 393 21.21 7.36 -28.32
C THR A 393 22.49 7.16 -29.12
N ARG A 394 23.27 8.22 -29.39
CA ARG A 394 24.42 8.17 -30.34
C ARG A 394 25.44 7.05 -30.09
N LEU A 395 25.60 6.59 -28.85
CA LEU A 395 26.58 5.56 -28.47
C LEU A 395 25.93 4.26 -27.99
N THR A 396 24.64 4.04 -28.29
CA THR A 396 23.92 2.82 -27.94
C THR A 396 23.82 1.88 -29.14
N ALA A 397 23.43 0.63 -28.90
CA ALA A 397 23.12 -0.33 -29.96
C ALA A 397 21.92 0.08 -30.83
N PHE A 398 21.13 1.06 -30.37
CA PHE A 398 19.90 1.53 -31.00
C PHE A 398 19.95 3.06 -31.14
N PRO A 399 20.70 3.60 -32.12
CA PRO A 399 20.95 5.04 -32.21
C PRO A 399 19.72 5.85 -32.68
N GLU A 400 18.72 5.21 -33.29
CA GLU A 400 17.55 5.88 -33.83
C GLU A 400 16.73 6.59 -32.73
N CYS A 401 16.46 7.87 -33.00
CA CYS A 401 15.52 8.71 -32.29
C CYS A 401 14.47 9.21 -33.30
N ILE A 402 13.19 8.95 -33.05
CA ILE A 402 12.10 9.56 -33.80
C ILE A 402 11.83 10.94 -33.20
N ILE A 403 11.94 11.96 -34.04
CA ILE A 403 11.79 13.37 -33.70
C ILE A 403 10.44 13.82 -34.23
N ILE A 404 9.54 14.26 -33.34
CA ILE A 404 8.18 14.65 -33.70
C ILE A 404 8.00 16.13 -33.31
N PRO A 405 7.76 17.04 -34.26
CA PRO A 405 7.47 18.44 -33.96
C PRO A 405 6.23 18.56 -33.07
N MET A 406 6.32 19.37 -32.03
CA MET A 406 5.25 19.65 -31.08
C MET A 406 4.93 21.15 -31.04
N LYS A 407 3.91 21.56 -30.28
CA LYS A 407 3.57 22.97 -30.08
C LYS A 407 4.69 23.73 -29.34
N ASN A 408 4.62 25.07 -29.43
CA ASN A 408 5.47 26.00 -28.66
C ASN A 408 6.98 25.79 -28.87
N ASP A 409 7.38 25.48 -30.09
CA ASP A 409 8.79 25.26 -30.46
C ASP A 409 9.48 24.15 -29.65
N THR A 410 8.71 23.10 -29.36
CA THR A 410 9.20 21.88 -28.73
C THR A 410 9.18 20.71 -29.70
N GLU A 411 9.90 19.64 -29.37
CA GLU A 411 9.88 18.36 -30.06
C GLU A 411 9.72 17.22 -29.04
N LEU A 412 9.06 16.15 -29.47
CA LEU A 412 9.03 14.88 -28.75
C LEU A 412 10.08 13.96 -29.36
N ASN A 413 11.04 13.55 -28.53
CA ASN A 413 12.07 12.60 -28.89
C ASN A 413 11.71 11.23 -28.34
N VAL A 414 11.51 10.27 -29.25
CA VAL A 414 11.18 8.87 -28.93
C VAL A 414 12.36 7.98 -29.32
N TYR A 415 12.90 7.27 -28.34
CA TYR A 415 14.05 6.38 -28.53
C TYR A 415 13.94 5.21 -27.56
N TYR A 416 14.77 4.18 -27.71
CA TYR A 416 14.80 3.08 -26.76
C TYR A 416 16.23 2.65 -26.43
N SER A 417 16.38 1.97 -25.30
CA SER A 417 17.64 1.38 -24.87
C SER A 417 17.37 0.12 -24.06
N GLU A 418 18.40 -0.72 -23.94
CA GLU A 418 18.45 -1.68 -22.84
C GLU A 418 18.48 -0.92 -21.50
N PRO A 419 17.84 -1.44 -20.43
CA PRO A 419 17.91 -0.81 -19.12
C PRO A 419 19.33 -0.79 -18.58
N ASN A 420 19.77 0.38 -18.10
CA ASN A 420 21.03 0.50 -17.36
C ASN A 420 20.91 -0.07 -15.92
N LYS A 421 21.99 0.01 -15.13
CA LYS A 421 22.03 -0.52 -13.75
C LYS A 421 20.92 0.05 -12.84
N GLU A 422 20.65 1.35 -12.91
CA GLU A 422 19.61 2.00 -12.11
C GLU A 422 18.21 1.63 -12.63
N GLU A 423 18.05 1.53 -13.95
CA GLU A 423 16.76 1.19 -14.57
C GLU A 423 16.34 -0.26 -14.26
N LYS A 424 17.32 -1.17 -14.10
CA LYS A 424 17.08 -2.55 -13.64
C LYS A 424 16.51 -2.64 -12.21
N GLU A 425 16.61 -1.58 -11.39
CA GLU A 425 16.01 -1.56 -10.05
C GLU A 425 14.48 -1.37 -10.07
N TYR A 426 13.93 -0.92 -11.21
CA TYR A 426 12.49 -0.67 -11.35
C TYR A 426 11.84 -1.31 -12.58
N CYS A 427 12.62 -1.71 -13.58
CA CYS A 427 12.13 -2.33 -14.81
C CYS A 427 12.90 -3.63 -15.07
N ASN A 428 12.17 -4.74 -15.14
CA ASN A 428 12.72 -6.07 -15.43
C ASN A 428 12.65 -6.44 -16.92
N LYS A 429 12.28 -5.49 -17.78
CA LYS A 429 12.09 -5.69 -19.22
C LYS A 429 13.41 -5.56 -19.98
N GLU A 430 13.52 -6.19 -21.14
CA GLU A 430 14.73 -6.14 -21.96
C GLU A 430 14.97 -4.77 -22.59
N PHE A 431 13.89 -4.06 -22.93
CA PHE A 431 13.95 -2.77 -23.59
C PHE A 431 13.09 -1.74 -22.85
N ILE A 432 13.53 -0.47 -22.86
CA ILE A 432 12.74 0.67 -22.37
C ILE A 432 12.61 1.68 -23.50
N VAL A 433 11.37 1.91 -23.94
CA VAL A 433 11.05 3.05 -24.81
C VAL A 433 10.93 4.28 -23.95
N LYS A 434 11.55 5.38 -24.39
CA LYS A 434 11.68 6.66 -23.70
C LYS A 434 11.12 7.75 -24.61
N MET A 435 10.26 8.59 -24.05
CA MET A 435 9.53 9.65 -24.75
C MET A 435 9.77 10.95 -23.98
N LYS A 436 10.57 11.86 -24.54
CA LYS A 436 11.06 13.05 -23.83
C LYS A 436 10.74 14.32 -24.62
N TRP A 437 10.09 15.28 -23.96
CA TRP A 437 9.87 16.62 -24.52
C TRP A 437 11.12 17.46 -24.37
N GLN A 438 11.55 18.04 -25.49
CA GLN A 438 12.77 18.82 -25.64
C GLN A 438 12.49 20.13 -26.39
N PRO A 439 13.38 21.13 -26.27
CA PRO A 439 13.36 22.27 -27.19
C PRO A 439 13.60 21.79 -28.63
N ARG A 440 13.00 22.46 -29.60
CA ARG A 440 13.18 22.12 -31.01
C ARG A 440 14.66 22.17 -31.42
N GLY A 441 15.08 21.19 -32.22
CA GLY A 441 16.46 21.06 -32.69
C GLY A 441 17.41 20.41 -31.67
N TYR A 442 16.88 19.79 -30.61
CA TYR A 442 17.70 19.05 -29.65
C TYR A 442 18.31 17.79 -30.27
N ALA A 443 17.52 17.06 -31.05
CA ALA A 443 17.99 15.90 -31.82
C ALA A 443 18.42 16.32 -33.24
N ARG A 444 19.43 15.62 -33.79
CA ARG A 444 19.92 15.83 -35.15
C ARG A 444 19.23 14.85 -36.09
N VAL A 445 18.58 15.35 -37.14
CA VAL A 445 17.94 14.55 -38.18
C VAL A 445 19.01 13.83 -39.01
N PHE A 446 18.77 12.57 -39.37
CA PHE A 446 19.63 11.87 -40.33
C PHE A 446 19.44 12.47 -41.72
N GLU A 447 20.54 12.74 -42.41
CA GLU A 447 20.54 13.30 -43.78
C GLU A 447 20.07 12.29 -44.83
#